data_AF-A0A938AS88-F1
#
_entry.id   AF-A0A938AS88-F1
#
_cell.length_a   1.000
_cell.length_b   1.000
_cell.length_c   1.000
_cell.angle_alpha   90.00
_cell.angle_beta   90.00
_cell.angle_gamma   90.00
#
_symmetry.space_group_name_H-M   'P 1'
#
loop_
_entity.id
_entity.type
_entity.pdbx_description
1 polymer ?
#
loop_
_entity_poly.entity_id
_entity_poly.type
_entity_poly.pdbx_seq_one_letter_code
_entity_poly.pdbx_strand_id
1 'polypeptide(L)'
;MYLHEVALDTFVLLQASWPVGKACQLIAGLKPTHVIVHRTDPAGYYYLYTTLEVLYRLERKPNRMSLHDALNLHEYVATPALDAYANAETAPTRSVVLEDGRVIGFFDVTVPPSGKPRRHTRKDMPVPAGPLPRSLVADFPEQVRLAE
;
A
#
# COMPACT_ATOMS: atom_id res chain seq x y z
N MET A 1 19.87 2.37 8.49
CA MET A 1 18.47 2.73 8.17
C MET A 1 17.70 1.45 7.89
N TYR A 2 16.50 1.29 8.45
CA TYR A 2 15.69 0.09 8.26
C TYR A 2 14.70 0.25 7.12
N LEU A 3 14.30 -0.86 6.48
CA LEU A 3 13.38 -0.82 5.35
C LEU A 3 12.04 -0.17 5.68
N HIS A 4 11.49 -0.36 6.88
CA HIS A 4 10.21 0.27 7.26
C HIS A 4 10.29 1.80 7.35
N GLU A 5 11.47 2.39 7.53
CA GLU A 5 11.67 3.84 7.62
C GLU A 5 11.59 4.50 6.23
N VAL A 6 11.89 3.74 5.17
CA VAL A 6 11.93 4.22 3.77
C VAL A 6 10.95 3.53 2.84
N ALA A 7 10.17 2.57 3.34
CA ALA A 7 9.17 1.87 2.55
C ALA A 7 8.01 2.79 2.17
N LEU A 8 7.62 2.70 0.90
CA LEU A 8 6.44 3.35 0.36
C LEU A 8 5.20 2.49 0.64
N ASP A 9 4.08 3.15 0.95
CA ASP A 9 2.82 2.52 1.35
C ASP A 9 1.67 2.73 0.36
N THR A 10 1.91 3.45 -0.74
CA THR A 10 0.88 3.73 -1.76
C THR A 10 0.78 2.58 -2.76
N PHE A 11 0.30 1.43 -2.31
CA PHE A 11 0.14 0.25 -3.14
C PHE A 11 -1.24 -0.40 -2.97
N VAL A 12 -1.58 -1.30 -3.89
CA VAL A 12 -2.66 -2.27 -3.71
C VAL A 12 -2.09 -3.69 -3.74
N LEU A 13 -2.58 -4.56 -2.85
CA LEU A 13 -2.24 -5.98 -2.82
C LEU A 13 -3.33 -6.80 -3.52
N LEU A 14 -2.94 -7.56 -4.53
CA LEU A 14 -3.81 -8.43 -5.33
C LEU A 14 -3.39 -9.89 -5.19
N GLN A 15 -4.33 -10.82 -5.26
CA GLN A 15 -4.01 -12.25 -5.31
C GLN A 15 -3.81 -12.69 -6.76
N ALA A 16 -2.78 -13.50 -7.02
CA ALA A 16 -2.46 -14.01 -8.36
C ALA A 16 -3.60 -14.84 -8.97
N SER A 17 -4.41 -15.49 -8.14
CA SER A 17 -5.58 -16.26 -8.56
C SER A 17 -6.78 -15.39 -8.98
N TRP A 18 -6.75 -14.08 -8.73
CA TRP A 18 -7.88 -13.22 -9.08
C TRP A 18 -8.03 -13.03 -10.60
N PRO A 19 -9.27 -12.88 -11.09
CA PRO A 19 -9.52 -12.52 -12.47
C PRO A 19 -8.98 -11.13 -12.82
N VAL A 20 -8.41 -10.97 -14.01
CA VAL A 20 -7.91 -9.69 -14.55
C VAL A 20 -8.96 -8.58 -14.44
N GLY A 21 -10.22 -8.86 -14.77
CA GLY A 21 -11.28 -7.84 -14.73
C GLY A 21 -11.49 -7.26 -13.33
N LYS A 22 -11.47 -8.11 -12.30
CA LYS A 22 -11.59 -7.69 -10.89
C LYS A 22 -10.38 -6.85 -10.47
N ALA A 23 -9.18 -7.27 -10.86
CA ALA A 23 -7.94 -6.55 -10.58
C ALA A 23 -7.93 -5.16 -11.21
N CYS A 24 -8.26 -5.05 -12.50
CA CYS A 24 -8.33 -3.78 -13.22
C CYS A 24 -9.35 -2.83 -12.62
N GLN A 25 -10.54 -3.33 -12.23
CA GLN A 25 -11.55 -2.51 -11.54
C GLN A 25 -11.02 -1.95 -10.21
N LEU A 26 -10.34 -2.76 -9.41
CA LEU A 26 -9.79 -2.31 -8.14
C LEU A 26 -8.66 -1.29 -8.32
N ILE A 27 -7.76 -1.53 -9.28
CA ILE A 27 -6.68 -0.59 -9.62
C ILE A 27 -7.25 0.74 -10.09
N ALA A 28 -8.26 0.72 -10.97
CA ALA A 28 -8.90 1.92 -11.48
C ALA A 28 -9.62 2.72 -10.38
N GLY A 29 -10.26 2.03 -9.43
CA GLY A 29 -10.96 2.66 -8.31
C GLY A 29 -10.03 3.28 -7.27
N LEU A 30 -8.91 2.64 -6.96
CA LEU A 30 -7.98 3.09 -5.91
C LEU A 30 -6.86 4.00 -6.43
N LYS A 31 -6.53 3.93 -7.72
CA LYS A 31 -5.44 4.67 -8.36
C LYS A 31 -4.11 4.61 -7.56
N PRO A 32 -3.63 3.41 -7.20
CA PRO A 32 -2.37 3.28 -6.46
C PRO A 32 -1.17 3.67 -7.34
N THR A 33 -0.01 3.94 -6.75
CA THR A 33 1.22 4.11 -7.55
C THR A 33 1.80 2.77 -7.96
N HIS A 34 1.69 1.77 -7.08
CA HIS A 34 2.22 0.43 -7.28
C HIS A 34 1.19 -0.66 -7.01
N VAL A 35 1.43 -1.82 -7.62
CA VAL A 35 0.63 -3.01 -7.47
C VAL A 35 1.55 -4.15 -7.01
N ILE A 36 1.20 -4.77 -5.89
CA ILE A 36 1.85 -5.98 -5.40
C ILE A 36 0.90 -7.13 -5.71
N VAL A 37 1.39 -8.13 -6.45
CA VAL A 37 0.67 -9.37 -6.69
C VAL A 37 1.26 -10.46 -5.82
N HIS A 38 0.43 -11.15 -5.05
CA HIS A 38 0.80 -12.25 -4.18
C HIS A 38 0.33 -13.58 -4.75
N ARG A 39 1.26 -14.50 -4.97
CA ARG A 39 1.00 -15.88 -5.35
C ARG A 39 1.22 -16.76 -4.13
N THR A 40 0.21 -17.54 -3.74
CA THR A 40 0.23 -18.38 -2.54
C THR A 40 0.61 -19.84 -2.80
N ASP A 41 0.57 -20.30 -4.06
CA ASP A 41 0.75 -21.70 -4.45
C ASP A 41 1.74 -21.82 -5.62
N PRO A 42 2.78 -22.67 -5.56
CA PRO A 42 3.13 -23.62 -4.48
C PRO A 42 3.86 -22.99 -3.29
N ALA A 43 4.32 -21.75 -3.40
CA ALA A 43 4.96 -20.99 -2.33
C ALA A 43 4.58 -19.51 -2.41
N GLY A 44 4.77 -18.79 -1.30
CA GLY A 44 4.49 -17.36 -1.17
C GLY A 44 5.48 -16.51 -1.98
N TYR A 45 5.08 -16.08 -3.18
CA TYR A 45 5.85 -15.16 -4.02
C TYR A 45 5.14 -13.82 -4.16
N TYR A 46 5.94 -12.76 -4.24
CA TYR A 46 5.44 -11.41 -4.49
C TYR A 46 6.00 -10.85 -5.79
N TYR A 47 5.21 -10.01 -6.45
CA TYR A 47 5.58 -9.34 -7.69
C TYR A 47 5.20 -7.88 -7.59
N LEU A 48 6.19 -6.99 -7.71
CA LEU A 48 5.97 -5.55 -7.64
C LEU A 48 6.02 -4.92 -9.04
N TYR A 49 4.94 -4.22 -9.38
CA TYR A 49 4.78 -3.47 -10.62
C TYR A 49 4.39 -2.03 -10.34
N THR A 50 4.73 -1.12 -11.25
CA THR A 50 4.04 0.17 -11.28
C THR A 50 2.62 -0.03 -11.81
N THR A 51 1.69 0.86 -11.44
CA THR A 51 0.31 0.80 -11.96
C THR A 51 0.27 0.89 -13.49
N LEU A 52 1.13 1.71 -14.10
CA LEU A 52 1.21 1.82 -15.55
C LEU A 52 1.69 0.51 -16.19
N GLU A 53 2.72 -0.11 -15.63
CA GLU A 53 3.28 -1.37 -16.12
C GLU A 53 2.24 -2.51 -16.07
N VAL A 54 1.53 -2.64 -14.94
CA VAL A 54 0.55 -3.72 -14.79
C VAL A 54 -0.65 -3.51 -15.73
N LEU A 55 -1.16 -2.27 -15.85
CA LEU A 55 -2.29 -1.99 -16.74
C LEU A 55 -1.92 -2.23 -18.21
N TYR A 56 -0.72 -1.83 -18.62
CA TYR A 56 -0.21 -2.10 -19.96
C TYR A 56 -0.15 -3.60 -20.27
N ARG A 57 0.31 -4.42 -19.32
CA ARG A 57 0.36 -5.88 -19.48
C ARG A 57 -1.02 -6.55 -19.51
N LEU A 58 -2.00 -5.95 -18.84
CA LEU A 58 -3.36 -6.49 -18.71
C LEU A 58 -4.32 -6.02 -19.81
N GLU A 59 -4.01 -4.94 -20.53
CA GLU A 59 -4.91 -4.26 -21.47
C GLU A 59 -5.60 -5.21 -22.48
N ARG A 60 -4.88 -6.22 -22.97
CA ARG A 60 -5.36 -7.15 -24.00
C ARG A 60 -5.70 -8.54 -23.46
N LYS A 61 -5.72 -8.72 -22.13
CA LYS A 61 -5.92 -10.02 -21.51
C LYS A 61 -7.41 -10.26 -21.24
N PRO A 62 -7.92 -11.49 -21.39
CA PRO A 62 -9.31 -11.78 -21.10
C PRO A 62 -9.65 -11.49 -19.62
N ASN A 63 -10.78 -10.82 -19.37
CA ASN A 63 -11.19 -10.44 -18.01
C ASN A 63 -11.33 -11.62 -17.04
N ARG A 64 -11.58 -12.83 -17.55
CA ARG A 64 -11.71 -14.07 -16.76
C ARG A 64 -10.38 -14.80 -16.53
N MET A 65 -9.31 -14.42 -17.23
CA MET A 65 -7.97 -14.98 -17.02
C MET A 65 -7.46 -14.62 -15.63
N SER A 66 -6.68 -15.49 -15.00
CA SER A 66 -6.05 -15.20 -13.72
C SER A 66 -4.92 -14.16 -13.88
N LEU A 67 -4.59 -13.41 -12.83
CA LEU A 67 -3.41 -12.54 -12.84
C LEU A 67 -2.12 -13.34 -13.01
N HIS A 68 -2.06 -14.56 -12.46
CA HIS A 68 -0.95 -15.49 -12.63
C HIS A 68 -0.62 -15.72 -14.11
N ASP A 69 -1.62 -16.10 -14.90
CA ASP A 69 -1.44 -16.43 -16.31
C ASP A 69 -1.31 -15.17 -17.17
N ALA A 70 -2.05 -14.12 -16.83
CA ALA A 70 -2.04 -12.87 -17.57
C ALA A 70 -0.68 -12.15 -17.50
N LEU A 71 -0.05 -12.16 -16.32
CA LEU A 71 1.25 -11.53 -16.06
C LEU A 71 2.43 -12.51 -16.17
N ASN A 72 2.15 -13.80 -16.44
CA ASN A 72 3.15 -14.86 -16.59
C ASN A 72 4.07 -14.96 -15.35
N LEU A 73 3.46 -15.13 -14.17
CA LEU A 73 4.11 -15.02 -12.87
C LEU A 73 4.92 -16.28 -12.48
N HIS A 74 6.20 -16.30 -12.85
CA HIS A 74 7.13 -17.39 -12.49
C HIS A 74 8.01 -17.07 -11.28
N GLU A 75 8.58 -18.10 -10.64
CA GLU A 75 9.37 -17.92 -9.41
C GLU A 75 10.66 -17.11 -9.66
N TYR A 76 11.28 -17.28 -10.83
CA TYR A 76 12.54 -16.62 -11.19
C TYR A 76 12.41 -15.12 -11.47
N VAL A 77 11.18 -14.60 -11.60
CA VAL A 77 10.88 -13.16 -11.73
C VAL A 77 10.23 -12.57 -10.47
N ALA A 78 10.15 -13.35 -9.39
CA ALA A 78 9.59 -12.87 -8.13
C ALA A 78 10.43 -11.71 -7.56
N THR A 79 9.74 -10.71 -7.04
CA THR A 79 10.36 -9.61 -6.32
C THR A 79 10.80 -10.10 -4.93
N PRO A 80 12.04 -9.84 -4.50
CA PRO A 80 12.51 -10.19 -3.16
C PRO A 80 11.57 -9.61 -2.09
N ALA A 81 11.20 -10.43 -1.12
CA ALA A 81 10.45 -10.01 0.05
C ALA A 81 11.38 -10.00 1.26
N LEU A 82 11.48 -8.84 1.91
CA LEU A 82 12.41 -8.59 3.01
C LEU A 82 11.68 -8.16 4.27
N ASP A 83 12.26 -8.48 5.41
CA ASP A 83 11.77 -8.06 6.71
C ASP A 83 11.90 -6.54 6.91
N ALA A 84 10.94 -5.95 7.62
CA ALA A 84 10.83 -4.53 7.94
C ALA A 84 12.07 -3.97 8.66
N TYR A 85 12.79 -4.82 9.39
CA TYR A 85 14.01 -4.49 10.13
C TYR A 85 15.30 -4.88 9.38
N ALA A 86 15.20 -5.28 8.11
CA ALA A 86 16.38 -5.43 7.26
C ALA A 86 17.02 -4.07 6.94
N ASN A 87 18.34 -4.06 6.73
CA ASN A 87 19.08 -2.85 6.38
C ASN A 87 18.75 -2.40 4.95
N ALA A 88 18.23 -1.19 4.81
CA ALA A 88 17.84 -0.60 3.54
C ALA A 88 19.03 -0.36 2.60
N GLU A 89 20.24 -0.13 3.13
CA GLU A 89 21.44 0.14 2.32
C GLU A 89 21.93 -1.10 1.57
N THR A 90 21.64 -2.29 2.09
CA THR A 90 21.99 -3.57 1.49
C THR A 90 20.84 -4.20 0.73
N ALA A 91 19.66 -3.56 0.73
CA ALA A 91 18.47 -4.10 0.09
C ALA A 91 18.60 -4.02 -1.44
N PRO A 92 18.01 -4.98 -2.18
CA PRO A 92 17.85 -4.87 -3.62
C PRO A 92 17.13 -3.57 -4.01
N THR A 93 17.41 -3.10 -5.24
CA THR A 93 16.82 -1.88 -5.80
C THR A 93 15.29 -1.87 -5.78
N ARG A 94 14.68 -3.06 -5.80
CA ARG A 94 13.24 -3.26 -5.70
C ARG A 94 12.93 -4.42 -4.75
N SER A 95 12.15 -4.18 -3.70
CA SER A 95 11.78 -5.19 -2.71
C SER A 95 10.37 -4.98 -2.16
N VAL A 96 9.70 -6.05 -1.77
CA VAL A 96 8.47 -5.99 -0.95
C VAL A 96 8.85 -6.06 0.53
N VAL A 97 8.25 -5.21 1.35
CA VAL A 97 8.59 -5.10 2.78
C VAL A 97 7.50 -5.77 3.62
N LEU A 98 7.93 -6.71 4.46
CA LEU A 98 7.08 -7.52 5.31
C LEU A 98 7.32 -7.21 6.80
N GLU A 99 6.26 -7.16 7.60
CA GLU A 99 6.30 -7.12 9.07
C GLU A 99 5.39 -8.25 9.58
N ASP A 100 5.92 -9.17 10.39
CA ASP A 100 5.19 -10.36 10.87
C ASP A 100 4.48 -11.15 9.74
N GLY A 101 5.16 -11.27 8.59
CA GLY A 101 4.63 -11.95 7.39
C GLY A 101 3.53 -11.17 6.64
N ARG A 102 3.26 -9.92 7.02
CA ARG A 102 2.27 -9.05 6.36
C ARG A 102 2.97 -8.00 5.52
N VAL A 103 2.47 -7.76 4.31
CA VAL A 103 2.98 -6.68 3.46
C VAL A 103 2.63 -5.33 4.06
N ILE A 104 3.65 -4.56 4.45
CA ILE A 104 3.48 -3.18 4.95
C ILE A 104 3.86 -2.13 3.91
N GLY A 105 4.57 -2.51 2.85
CA GLY A 105 5.04 -1.57 1.83
C GLY A 105 5.96 -2.20 0.80
N PHE A 106 6.62 -1.34 0.05
CA PHE A 106 7.66 -1.72 -0.90
C PHE A 106 8.80 -0.70 -0.86
N PHE A 107 9.97 -1.13 -1.32
CA PHE A 107 11.13 -0.28 -1.56
C PHE A 107 11.42 -0.28 -3.07
N ASP A 108 11.54 0.90 -3.66
CA ASP A 108 11.93 1.08 -5.06
C ASP A 108 12.80 2.34 -5.17
N VAL A 109 14.09 2.16 -5.49
CA VAL A 109 15.06 3.27 -5.60
C VAL A 109 14.74 4.26 -6.71
N THR A 110 13.90 3.87 -7.68
CA THR A 110 13.49 4.75 -8.79
C THR A 110 12.39 5.73 -8.38
N VAL A 111 11.74 5.50 -7.23
CA VAL A 111 10.66 6.34 -6.72
C VAL A 111 11.23 7.19 -5.59
N PRO A 112 11.31 8.52 -5.73
CA PRO A 112 11.78 9.37 -4.65
C PRO A 112 10.84 9.24 -3.44
N PRO A 113 11.37 9.20 -2.20
CA PRO A 113 10.55 9.10 -1.01
C PRO A 113 9.61 10.31 -0.95
N SER A 114 8.31 10.07 -1.14
CA SER A 114 7.30 11.10 -0.92
C SER A 114 7.28 11.36 0.58
N GLY A 115 7.77 12.54 1.00
CA GLY A 115 8.02 12.91 2.40
C GLY A 115 6.80 13.07 3.30
N LYS A 116 5.82 12.16 3.22
CA LYS A 116 4.72 12.08 4.19
C LYS A 116 5.08 11.05 5.26
N PRO A 117 5.20 11.44 6.54
CA PRO A 117 5.45 10.49 7.61
C PRO A 117 4.31 9.46 7.67
N ARG A 118 4.68 8.18 7.68
CA ARG A 118 3.78 7.06 7.90
C ARG A 118 3.01 7.26 9.20
N ARG A 119 1.68 7.38 9.12
CA ARG A 119 0.81 7.33 10.31
C ARG A 119 0.63 5.86 10.71
N HIS A 120 1.65 5.26 11.32
CA HIS A 120 1.49 4.01 12.07
C HIS A 120 0.58 4.31 13.26
N THR A 121 -0.70 3.91 13.16
CA THR A 121 -1.57 3.82 14.33
C THR A 121 -1.76 2.35 14.65
N ARG A 122 -0.89 1.85 15.53
CA ARG A 122 -1.12 0.83 16.58
C ARG A 122 0.22 0.23 16.96
N LYS A 123 0.84 0.69 18.04
CA LYS A 123 0.70 0.11 19.39
C LYS A 123 1.78 0.70 20.30
N ASP A 124 1.50 1.85 20.90
CA ASP A 124 2.08 2.24 22.18
C ASP A 124 1.01 2.97 22.95
N MET A 125 0.42 2.26 23.91
CA MET A 125 -0.47 2.86 24.90
C MET A 125 0.31 2.89 26.22
N PRO A 126 0.86 4.05 26.62
CA PRO A 126 0.89 4.40 28.01
C PRO A 126 -0.47 5.03 28.37
N VAL A 127 -1.12 4.42 29.37
CA VAL A 127 -2.15 4.94 30.31
C VAL A 127 -2.89 6.23 29.88
N PRO A 128 -4.24 6.26 29.86
CA PRO A 128 -4.98 7.42 29.40
C PRO A 128 -4.67 8.66 30.25
N ALA A 129 -3.94 9.60 29.65
CA ALA A 129 -4.04 10.99 30.06
C ALA A 129 -5.52 11.39 29.92
N GLY A 130 -6.08 11.92 31.00
CA GLY A 130 -7.50 12.24 31.14
C GLY A 130 -8.06 13.11 30.00
N PRO A 131 -9.39 13.30 29.96
CA PRO A 131 -10.03 14.06 28.91
C PRO A 131 -9.39 15.45 28.80
N LEU A 132 -8.78 15.73 27.65
CA LEU A 132 -8.30 17.06 27.31
C LEU A 132 -9.50 18.01 27.30
N PRO A 133 -9.54 19.06 28.15
CA PRO A 133 -10.60 20.04 28.10
C PRO A 133 -10.46 20.80 26.78
N ARG A 134 -11.31 20.48 25.81
CA ARG A 134 -11.49 21.30 24.62
C ARG A 134 -12.66 22.22 24.88
N SER A 135 -12.36 23.44 25.32
CA SER A 135 -13.36 24.50 25.44
C SER A 135 -13.73 24.98 24.03
N LEU A 136 -15.00 24.85 23.67
CA LEU A 136 -15.57 25.55 22.52
C LEU A 136 -16.04 26.91 23.03
N VAL A 137 -15.33 27.97 22.65
CA VAL A 137 -15.84 29.34 22.80
C VAL A 137 -16.70 29.62 21.58
N ALA A 138 -18.00 29.80 21.80
CA ALA A 138 -18.93 30.29 20.80
C ALA A 138 -19.25 31.74 21.14
N ASP A 139 -18.89 32.67 20.25
CA ASP A 139 -19.39 34.04 20.29
C ASP A 139 -20.84 34.04 19.81
N PHE A 140 -21.79 34.07 20.74
CA PHE A 140 -23.21 34.26 20.43
C PHE A 140 -23.52 35.76 20.41
N PRO A 141 -24.07 36.31 19.31
CA PRO A 141 -24.50 37.71 19.29
C PRO A 141 -25.70 37.91 20.23
N GLU A 142 -25.66 38.98 21.04
CA GLU A 142 -26.66 39.23 22.11
C GLU A 142 -28.09 39.49 21.61
N GLN A 143 -28.31 39.86 20.35
CA GLN A 143 -29.66 40.12 19.83
C GLN A 143 -29.82 39.76 18.36
N VAL A 144 -30.78 38.88 18.07
CA VAL A 144 -31.34 38.69 16.73
C VAL A 144 -32.66 39.47 16.68
N ARG A 145 -32.70 40.56 15.93
CA ARG A 145 -33.97 41.24 15.62
C ARG A 145 -34.67 40.47 14.50
N LEU A 146 -35.78 39.84 14.83
CA LEU A 146 -36.75 39.37 13.84
C LEU A 146 -37.56 40.59 13.39
N ALA A 147 -37.46 40.95 12.10
CA ALA A 147 -38.41 41.84 11.46
C ALA A 147 -39.54 40.98 10.88
N GLU A 148 -40.77 41.38 11.17
CA GLU A 148 -42.03 40.82 10.66
C GLU A 148 -42.20 41.13 9.16
#